data_AF-A0A9E4KNX7-F1
#
_entry.id   AF-A0A9E4KNX7-F1
#
_cell.length_a   1.000
_cell.length_b   1.000
_cell.length_c   1.000
_cell.angle_alpha   90.00
_cell.angle_beta   90.00
_cell.angle_gamma   90.00
#
_symmetry.space_group_name_H-M   'P 1'
#
loop_
_entity.id
_entity.type
_entity.pdbx_description
1 polymer ?
#
loop_
_entity_poly.entity_id
_entity_poly.type
_entity_poly.pdbx_seq_one_letter_code
_entity_poly.pdbx_strand_id
1 'polypeptide(L)' 'MVTRQIPTEEEVLGYMTSLSNWGRWGQDDELGTLNLITPEKRAQAGRLVKEGVSITCSRHIDPEMAPDVVSIPP' A
#
# COMPACT_ATOMS: atom_id res chain seq x y z
N MET A 1 -23.16 -17.94 -15.68
CA MET A 1 -22.36 -16.71 -15.89
C MET A 1 -22.76 -15.75 -14.78
N VAL A 2 -21.82 -15.27 -13.96
CA VAL A 2 -22.13 -14.26 -12.94
C VAL A 2 -22.19 -12.91 -13.66
N THR A 3 -23.37 -12.28 -13.66
CA THR A 3 -23.52 -10.91 -14.13
C THR A 3 -22.75 -9.98 -13.20
N ARG A 4 -21.78 -9.24 -13.75
CA ARG A 4 -21.08 -8.20 -12.99
C ARG A 4 -22.07 -7.07 -12.73
N GLN A 5 -22.59 -6.99 -11.50
CA GLN A 5 -23.40 -5.85 -11.09
C GLN A 5 -22.51 -4.62 -10.95
N ILE A 6 -22.87 -3.57 -11.66
CA ILE A 6 -22.24 -2.26 -11.53
C ILE A 6 -22.99 -1.52 -10.42
N PRO A 7 -22.28 -1.03 -9.38
CA PRO A 7 -22.93 -0.30 -8.30
C PRO A 7 -23.52 1.02 -8.81
N THR A 8 -24.61 1.42 -8.18
CA THR A 8 -25.24 2.74 -8.34
C THR A 8 -24.34 3.84 -7.79
N GLU A 9 -24.62 5.09 -8.19
CA GLU A 9 -23.91 6.26 -7.67
C GLU A 9 -24.03 6.37 -6.13
N GLU A 10 -25.23 6.14 -5.59
CA GLU A 10 -25.49 6.18 -4.15
C GLU A 10 -24.64 5.16 -3.39
N GLU A 11 -24.54 3.93 -3.89
CA GLU A 11 -23.70 2.89 -3.29
C GLU A 11 -22.22 3.29 -3.30
N VAL A 12 -21.72 3.82 -4.42
CA VAL A 12 -20.33 4.29 -4.53
C VAL A 12 -20.04 5.42 -3.55
N LEU A 13 -20.96 6.38 -3.41
CA LEU A 13 -20.83 7.47 -2.44
C LEU A 13 -20.84 6.94 -1.00
N GLY A 14 -21.68 5.94 -0.71
CA GLY A 14 -21.76 5.30 0.61
C GLY A 14 -20.46 4.61 1.03
N TYR A 15 -19.67 4.09 0.09
CA TYR A 15 -18.40 3.41 0.38
C TYR A 15 -17.36 4.30 1.05
N MET A 16 -17.39 5.61 0.80
CA MET A 16 -16.46 6.55 1.46
C MET A 16 -16.61 6.53 2.99
N THR A 17 -17.80 6.18 3.48
CA THR A 17 -18.06 6.04 4.91
C THR A 17 -17.96 4.57 5.35
N SER A 18 -18.58 3.64 4.62
CA SER A 18 -18.68 2.24 5.05
C SER A 18 -17.38 1.44 4.87
N LEU A 19 -16.51 1.82 3.92
CA LEU A 19 -15.23 1.17 3.63
C LEU A 19 -14.06 2.05 4.07
N SER A 20 -14.15 2.56 5.30
CA SER A 20 -13.19 3.49 5.88
C SER A 20 -12.49 2.90 7.11
N ASN A 21 -11.24 3.29 7.33
CA ASN A 21 -10.52 3.02 8.58
C ASN A 21 -10.54 4.21 9.56
N TRP A 22 -11.30 5.28 9.28
CA TRP A 22 -11.35 6.45 10.14
C TRP A 22 -11.80 6.09 11.56
N GLY A 23 -11.06 6.57 12.56
CA GLY A 23 -11.32 6.30 13.99
C GLY A 23 -10.99 4.88 14.45
N ARG A 24 -10.57 3.96 13.57
CA ARG A 24 -10.27 2.56 13.92
C ARG A 24 -9.20 2.43 15.02
N TRP A 25 -8.24 3.37 15.06
CA TRP A 25 -7.13 3.37 16.02
C TRP A 25 -7.14 4.58 16.96
N GLY A 26 -8.23 5.35 16.99
CA GLY A 26 -8.34 6.61 17.73
C GLY A 26 -8.56 7.80 16.81
N GLN A 27 -9.12 8.88 17.36
CA GLN A 27 -9.39 10.11 16.59
C GLN A 27 -8.11 10.88 16.25
N ASP A 28 -7.07 10.72 17.09
CA ASP A 28 -5.78 11.39 16.93
C ASP A 28 -4.72 10.49 16.26
N ASP A 29 -5.14 9.36 15.67
CA ASP A 29 -4.21 8.44 14.98
C ASP A 29 -3.70 9.04 13.67
N GLU A 30 -2.38 9.07 13.50
CA GLU A 30 -1.70 9.51 12.28
C GLU A 30 -1.02 8.36 11.52
N LEU A 31 -1.02 7.14 12.06
CA LEU A 31 -0.30 5.99 11.49
C LEU A 31 -1.14 5.19 10.49
N GLY A 32 -2.46 5.15 10.67
CA GLY A 32 -3.36 4.40 9.80
C GLY A 32 -3.02 2.91 9.74
N THR A 33 -2.93 2.34 8.54
CA THR A 33 -2.69 0.90 8.35
C THR A 33 -1.32 0.43 8.84
N LEU A 34 -0.36 1.33 9.14
CA LEU A 34 0.89 0.95 9.79
C LEU A 34 0.67 0.34 11.17
N ASN A 35 -0.44 0.66 11.84
CA ASN A 35 -0.86 0.01 13.09
C ASN A 35 -1.05 -1.52 12.95
N LEU A 36 -1.18 -2.04 11.73
CA LEU A 36 -1.24 -3.49 11.47
C LEU A 36 0.15 -4.17 11.52
N ILE A 37 1.23 -3.39 11.50
CA ILE A 37 2.61 -3.89 11.58
C ILE A 37 2.99 -4.08 13.06
N THR A 38 2.41 -5.10 13.69
CA THR A 38 2.65 -5.38 15.12
C THR A 38 4.01 -6.05 15.37
N PRO A 39 4.52 -6.04 16.61
CA PRO A 39 5.72 -6.79 16.99
C PRO A 39 5.62 -8.30 16.66
N GLU A 40 4.45 -8.90 16.84
CA GLU A 40 4.20 -10.32 16.55
C GLU A 40 4.26 -10.58 15.04
N LYS A 41 3.68 -9.67 14.23
CA LYS A 41 3.76 -9.76 12.77
C LYS A 41 5.19 -9.61 12.27
N ARG A 42 5.98 -8.69 12.85
CA ARG A 42 7.42 -8.55 12.56
C ARG A 42 8.19 -9.83 12.88
N ALA A 43 7.93 -10.45 14.05
CA ALA A 43 8.56 -11.72 14.42
C ALA A 43 8.13 -12.88 13.50
N GLN A 44 6.86 -12.92 13.09
CA GLN A 44 6.37 -13.90 12.09
C GLN A 44 7.11 -13.75 10.76
N ALA A 45 7.26 -12.52 10.25
CA ALA A 45 7.96 -12.25 9.01
C ALA A 45 9.45 -12.64 9.10
N GLY A 46 10.13 -12.32 10.21
CA GLY A 46 11.54 -12.68 10.42
C GLY A 46 11.80 -14.18 10.36
N ARG A 47 10.84 -15.01 10.83
CA ARG A 47 10.94 -16.48 10.75
C ARG A 47 10.84 -17.05 9.34
N LEU A 48 10.44 -16.26 8.33
CA LEU A 48 10.38 -16.71 6.94
C LEU A 48 11.75 -16.74 6.26
N VAL A 49 12.75 -16.03 6.80
CA VAL A 49 14.12 -16.03 6.26
C VAL A 49 14.77 -17.38 6.52
N LYS A 50 15.24 -18.05 5.45
CA LYS A 50 15.94 -19.34 5.54
C LYS A 50 17.41 -19.26 5.14
N GLU A 51 17.69 -18.59 4.03
CA GLU A 51 19.02 -18.58 3.40
C GLU A 51 19.78 -17.26 3.61
N GLY A 52 19.11 -16.22 4.13
CA GLY A 52 19.72 -14.91 4.34
C GLY A 52 20.05 -14.13 3.06
N VAL A 53 19.54 -14.58 1.91
CA VAL A 53 19.72 -13.89 0.62
C VAL A 53 18.83 -12.65 0.57
N SER A 54 19.43 -11.50 0.26
CA SER A 54 18.71 -10.24 0.04
C SER A 54 18.45 -10.03 -1.45
N ILE A 55 17.21 -9.71 -1.79
CA ILE A 55 16.79 -9.39 -3.16
C ILE A 55 16.26 -7.96 -3.16
N THR A 56 16.79 -7.12 -4.05
CA THR A 56 16.28 -5.75 -4.20
C THR A 56 14.92 -5.75 -4.91
N CYS A 57 13.96 -5.02 -4.35
CA CYS A 57 12.67 -4.74 -4.98
C CYS A 57 12.61 -3.32 -5.59
N SER A 58 13.70 -2.55 -5.50
CA SER A 58 13.76 -1.23 -6.11
C SER A 58 14.00 -1.34 -7.61
N ARG A 59 13.37 -0.46 -8.39
CA ARG A 59 13.82 -0.23 -9.77
C ARG A 59 15.23 0.34 -9.73
N HIS A 60 16.05 -0.06 -10.70
CA HIS A 60 17.34 0.60 -10.91
C HIS A 60 17.11 2.06 -11.32
N ILE A 61 17.80 2.99 -10.67
CA ILE A 61 17.78 4.41 -11.04
C ILE A 61 18.84 4.59 -12.11
N ASP A 62 18.41 4.94 -13.32
CA ASP A 62 19.29 5.23 -14.44
C ASP A 62 19.42 6.76 -14.57
N PRO A 63 20.63 7.32 -14.49
CA PRO A 63 20.83 8.76 -14.64
C PRO A 63 20.82 9.22 -16.11
N GLU A 64 20.81 8.33 -17.09
CA GLU A 64 20.80 8.71 -18.51
C GLU A 64 19.45 9.28 -18.95
N MET A 65 19.49 10.23 -19.90
CA MET A 65 18.29 10.76 -20.52
C MET A 65 17.58 9.69 -21.34
N ALA A 66 16.37 9.30 -20.92
CA ALA A 66 15.45 8.54 -21.75
C ALA A 66 14.52 9.49 -22.54
N PRO A 67 13.90 9.04 -23.64
CA PRO A 67 13.04 9.89 -24.48
C PRO A 67 11.86 10.55 -23.75
N ASP A 68 11.44 9.98 -22.62
CA ASP A 68 10.37 10.45 -21.74
C ASP A 68 10.87 11.31 -20.57
N VAL A 69 12.18 11.53 -20.43
CA VAL A 69 12.78 12.39 -19.40
C VAL A 69 12.87 13.83 -19.93
N VAL A 70 11.85 14.64 -19.59
CA VAL A 70 11.75 16.05 -20.04
C VAL A 70 12.56 17.04 -19.20
N SER A 71 13.04 16.63 -18.02
CA SER A 71 13.97 17.39 -17.19
C SER A 71 14.70 16.48 -16.21
N ILE A 72 15.97 16.78 -15.94
CA ILE A 72 16.73 16.18 -14.83
C ILE A 72 16.61 17.18 -13.66
N PRO A 73 16.14 16.76 -12.47
CA PRO A 73 16.19 17.60 -11.28
C PRO A 73 17.66 18.03 -11.01
N PRO A 74 17.89 19.26 -10.50
CA PRO A 74 19.25 19.73 -10.19
C PRO A 74 19.96 18.86 -9.15
#